data_AF-A0A2G2DR29-F1
#
_entry.id   AF-A0A2G2DR29-F1
#
_cell.length_a   1.000
_cell.length_b   1.000
_cell.length_c   1.000
_cell.angle_alpha   90.00
_cell.angle_beta   90.00
_cell.angle_gamma   90.00
#
_symmetry.space_group_name_H-M   'P 1'
#
loop_
_entity.id
_entity.type
_entity.pdbx_description
1 polymer ?
#
loop_
_entity_poly.entity_id
_entity_poly.type
_entity_poly.pdbx_seq_one_letter_code
_entity_poly.pdbx_strand_id
1 'polypeptide(L)'
;MEESIDDPKENQLSIPMEMVQWWEKKRIIYNAILILFTSLILYSLWDYTGPTLTKYEAIFQAVWIVIFGNISYTIGWAGGILRHHYFRNNALPIEGRWILFGLGSLFSIISINFYFVFALDVLFAD
;
A
#
# COMPACT_ATOMS: atom_id res chain seq x y z
N MET A 1 -49.46 23.03 -10.50
CA MET A 1 -48.43 22.33 -11.26
C MET A 1 -47.14 22.59 -10.51
N GLU A 2 -46.90 21.80 -9.47
CA GLU A 2 -45.66 21.88 -8.69
C GLU A 2 -44.55 21.33 -9.58
N GLU A 3 -43.66 22.22 -9.97
CA GLU A 3 -42.42 21.89 -10.65
C GLU A 3 -41.53 21.20 -9.60
N SER A 4 -41.45 19.87 -9.67
CA SER A 4 -40.50 19.10 -8.87
C SER A 4 -39.10 19.48 -9.35
N ILE A 5 -38.44 20.34 -8.58
CA ILE A 5 -37.02 20.62 -8.73
C ILE A 5 -36.30 19.30 -8.48
N ASP A 6 -35.94 18.60 -9.55
CA ASP A 6 -34.95 17.54 -9.55
C ASP A 6 -33.68 18.13 -8.91
N ASP A 7 -33.45 17.83 -7.63
CA ASP A 7 -32.25 18.26 -6.92
C ASP A 7 -31.07 17.44 -7.48
N PRO A 8 -30.13 18.01 -8.26
CA PRO A 8 -29.08 17.22 -8.93
C PRO A 8 -28.02 16.69 -7.96
N LYS A 9 -28.26 16.79 -6.65
CA LYS A 9 -27.29 16.53 -5.58
C LYS A 9 -27.18 15.07 -5.15
N GLU A 10 -27.98 14.17 -5.72
CA GLU A 10 -28.12 12.81 -5.18
C GLU A 10 -26.91 11.87 -5.45
N ASN A 11 -25.87 12.31 -6.17
CA ASN A 11 -24.72 11.44 -6.49
C ASN A 11 -23.31 12.06 -6.33
N GLN A 12 -23.17 13.22 -5.68
CA GLN A 12 -21.85 13.77 -5.39
C GLN A 12 -21.28 13.14 -4.11
N LEU A 13 -20.30 12.24 -4.29
CA LEU A 13 -19.53 11.66 -3.19
C LEU A 13 -18.82 12.77 -2.41
N SER A 14 -18.73 12.61 -1.09
CA SER A 14 -17.90 13.51 -0.29
C SER A 14 -16.43 13.42 -0.74
N ILE A 15 -15.69 14.53 -0.68
CA ILE A 15 -14.26 14.58 -1.05
C ILE A 15 -13.44 13.43 -0.41
N PRO A 16 -13.63 13.07 0.87
CA PRO A 16 -12.97 11.91 1.47
C PRO A 16 -13.32 10.59 0.78
N MET A 17 -14.58 10.40 0.38
CA MET A 17 -15.04 9.17 -0.28
C MET A 17 -14.46 9.03 -1.69
N GLU A 18 -14.39 10.12 -2.47
CA GLU A 18 -13.75 10.11 -3.79
C GLU A 18 -12.26 9.73 -3.70
N MET A 19 -11.59 10.21 -2.66
CA MET A 19 -10.20 9.84 -2.38
C MET A 19 -10.08 8.35 -2.04
N VAL A 20 -10.90 7.85 -1.11
CA VAL A 20 -10.88 6.42 -0.74
C VAL A 20 -11.14 5.54 -1.97
N GLN A 21 -12.12 5.89 -2.81
CA GLN A 21 -12.39 5.14 -4.04
C GLN A 21 -11.22 5.15 -5.02
N TRP A 22 -10.53 6.29 -5.16
CA TRP A 22 -9.34 6.36 -6.00
C TRP A 22 -8.27 5.39 -5.52
N TRP A 23 -8.02 5.38 -4.21
CA TRP A 23 -7.09 4.45 -3.61
C TRP A 23 -7.57 3.02 -3.86
N GLU A 24 -8.76 2.62 -3.43
CA GLU A 24 -9.28 1.24 -3.61
C GLU A 24 -9.11 0.69 -5.04
N LYS A 25 -9.33 1.51 -6.09
CA LYS A 25 -9.08 1.11 -7.49
C LYS A 25 -7.61 0.77 -7.78
N LYS A 26 -6.66 1.38 -7.05
CA LYS A 26 -5.21 1.16 -7.13
C LYS A 26 -4.70 0.09 -6.16
N ARG A 27 -5.53 -0.45 -5.26
CA ARG A 27 -5.16 -1.55 -4.35
C ARG A 27 -4.61 -2.76 -5.10
N ILE A 28 -5.25 -3.12 -6.21
CA ILE A 28 -4.82 -4.25 -7.05
C ILE A 28 -3.43 -3.99 -7.64
N ILE A 29 -3.18 -2.77 -8.15
CA ILE A 29 -1.89 -2.38 -8.71
C ILE A 29 -0.81 -2.41 -7.63
N TYR A 30 -1.11 -1.86 -6.45
CA TYR A 30 -0.21 -1.88 -5.29
C TYR A 30 0.18 -3.31 -4.89
N ASN A 31 -0.82 -4.19 -4.74
CA ASN A 31 -0.59 -5.59 -4.40
C ASN A 31 0.20 -6.32 -5.49
N ALA A 32 -0.09 -6.06 -6.77
CA ALA A 32 0.67 -6.64 -7.88
C ALA A 32 2.14 -6.22 -7.85
N ILE A 33 2.43 -4.95 -7.56
CA ILE A 33 3.80 -4.45 -7.37
C ILE A 33 4.47 -5.19 -6.20
N LEU A 34 3.80 -5.28 -5.05
CA LEU A 34 4.37 -5.99 -3.89
C LEU A 34 4.67 -7.46 -4.17
N ILE A 35 3.74 -8.18 -4.80
CA ILE A 35 3.93 -9.60 -5.14
C ILE A 35 5.10 -9.75 -6.12
N LEU A 36 5.15 -8.92 -7.16
CA LEU A 36 6.22 -8.95 -8.15
C LEU A 36 7.59 -8.74 -7.50
N PHE A 37 7.76 -7.66 -6.74
CA PHE A 37 9.05 -7.34 -6.11
C PHE A 37 9.43 -8.34 -5.03
N THR A 38 8.47 -8.82 -4.22
CA THR A 38 8.74 -9.87 -3.23
C THR A 38 9.20 -11.16 -3.91
N SER A 39 8.54 -11.55 -5.01
CA SER A 39 8.91 -12.75 -5.77
C SER A 39 10.30 -12.60 -6.40
N LEU A 40 10.64 -11.42 -6.93
CA LEU A 40 11.97 -11.13 -7.46
C LEU A 40 13.05 -11.19 -6.37
N ILE A 41 12.77 -10.63 -5.18
CA ILE A 41 13.70 -10.69 -4.04
C ILE A 41 13.92 -12.15 -3.61
N LEU A 42 12.83 -12.91 -3.42
CA LEU A 42 12.92 -14.33 -3.06
C LEU A 42 13.68 -15.15 -4.10
N TYR A 43 13.43 -14.90 -5.39
CA TYR A 43 14.16 -15.54 -6.47
C TYR A 43 15.65 -15.19 -6.43
N SER A 44 15.99 -13.92 -6.24
CA SER A 44 17.39 -13.46 -6.19
C SER A 44 18.15 -13.97 -4.97
N LEU A 45 17.45 -14.23 -3.87
CA LEU A 45 18.02 -14.71 -2.61
C LEU A 45 17.79 -16.20 -2.38
N TRP A 46 17.30 -16.94 -3.38
CA TRP A 46 16.85 -18.32 -3.21
C TRP A 46 17.97 -19.24 -2.75
N ASP A 47 19.18 -19.08 -3.27
CA ASP A 47 20.33 -19.93 -2.90
C ASP A 47 20.74 -19.75 -1.42
N TYR A 48 20.41 -18.60 -0.83
CA TYR A 48 20.70 -18.28 0.58
C TYR A 48 19.53 -18.60 1.51
N THR A 49 18.30 -18.32 1.08
CA THR A 49 17.08 -18.43 1.90
C THR A 49 16.36 -19.77 1.71
N GLY A 50 16.41 -20.35 0.52
CA GLY A 50 15.67 -21.57 0.15
C GLY A 50 16.00 -22.79 1.03
N PRO A 51 17.28 -23.06 1.37
CA PRO A 51 17.64 -24.17 2.24
C PRO A 51 17.19 -24.00 3.70
N THR A 52 16.99 -22.76 4.13
CA THR A 52 16.77 -22.38 5.53
C THR A 52 15.31 -22.04 5.83
N LEU A 53 14.52 -21.74 4.79
CA LEU A 53 13.12 -21.35 4.91
C LEU A 53 12.22 -22.57 5.21
N THR A 54 11.75 -22.69 6.45
CA THR A 54 10.72 -23.66 6.79
C THR A 54 9.35 -23.23 6.23
N LYS A 55 8.43 -24.19 6.06
CA LYS A 55 7.05 -23.90 5.63
C LYS A 55 6.35 -22.90 6.56
N TYR A 56 6.61 -22.97 7.87
CA TYR A 56 6.00 -22.08 8.85
C TYR A 56 6.56 -20.66 8.77
N GLU A 57 7.87 -20.50 8.57
CA GLU A 57 8.49 -19.19 8.35
C GLU A 57 8.01 -18.56 7.05
N ALA A 58 7.90 -19.32 5.98
CA ALA A 58 7.34 -18.83 4.71
C ALA A 58 5.92 -18.28 4.88
N ILE A 59 5.06 -18.99 5.61
CA ILE A 59 3.69 -18.53 5.92
C ILE A 59 3.72 -17.29 6.80
N PHE A 60 4.53 -17.29 7.87
CA PHE A 60 4.66 -16.15 8.76
C PHE A 60 5.13 -14.89 8.02
N GLN A 61 6.15 -15.02 7.17
CA GLN A 61 6.66 -13.92 6.35
C GLN A 61 5.61 -13.44 5.34
N ALA A 62 4.87 -14.34 4.69
CA ALA A 62 3.80 -13.96 3.79
C ALA A 62 2.70 -13.15 4.50
N VAL A 63 2.28 -13.59 5.70
CA VAL A 63 1.30 -12.87 6.53
C VAL A 63 1.85 -11.50 6.93
N TRP A 64 3.12 -11.43 7.34
CA TRP A 64 3.75 -10.18 7.73
C TRP A 64 3.80 -9.16 6.57
N ILE A 65 4.18 -9.61 5.37
CA ILE A 65 4.21 -8.77 4.16
C ILE A 65 2.82 -8.26 3.81
N VAL A 66 1.80 -9.12 3.91
CA VAL A 66 0.40 -8.72 3.67
C VAL A 66 -0.04 -7.65 4.66
N ILE A 67 0.20 -7.84 5.96
CA ILE A 67 -0.19 -6.87 6.99
C ILE A 67 0.54 -5.54 6.77
N PHE A 68 1.86 -5.59 6.62
CA PHE A 68 2.69 -4.39 6.49
C PHE A 68 2.39 -3.61 5.20
N GLY A 69 2.19 -4.32 4.09
CA GLY A 69 1.77 -3.72 2.83
C GLY A 69 0.42 -3.01 2.97
N ASN A 70 -0.55 -3.63 3.63
CA ASN A 70 -1.86 -3.00 3.86
C ASN A 70 -1.77 -1.77 4.77
N ILE A 71 -0.92 -1.79 5.81
CA ILE A 71 -0.70 -0.63 6.68
C ILE A 71 -0.06 0.52 5.88
N SER A 72 1.01 0.23 5.14
CA SER A 72 1.72 1.22 4.32
C SER A 72 0.79 1.88 3.31
N TYR A 73 -0.05 1.07 2.65
CA TYR A 73 -1.06 1.55 1.73
C TYR A 73 -2.14 2.41 2.40
N THR A 74 -2.58 2.01 3.60
CA THR A 74 -3.60 2.74 4.36
C THR A 74 -3.13 4.13 4.77
N ILE A 75 -1.85 4.28 5.11
CA ILE A 75 -1.24 5.57 5.43
C ILE A 75 -1.36 6.55 4.24
N GLY A 76 -1.30 6.06 3.00
CA GLY A 76 -1.41 6.90 1.80
C GLY A 76 -2.74 7.67 1.71
N TRP A 77 -3.88 6.97 1.86
CA TRP A 77 -5.19 7.62 1.82
C TRP A 77 -5.53 8.33 3.13
N ALA A 78 -5.11 7.81 4.28
CA ALA A 78 -5.25 8.47 5.57
C ALA A 78 -4.54 9.84 5.58
N GLY A 79 -3.34 9.93 5.01
CA GLY A 79 -2.61 11.20 4.85
C GLY A 79 -3.35 12.20 3.97
N GLY A 80 -4.02 11.72 2.92
CA GLY A 80 -4.91 12.55 2.11
C GLY A 80 -6.09 13.12 2.91
N ILE A 81 -6.74 12.29 3.74
CA ILE A 81 -7.88 12.72 4.56
C ILE A 81 -7.43 13.71 5.63
N LEU A 82 -6.30 13.43 6.27
CA LEU A 82 -5.71 14.30 7.28
C LEU A 82 -5.40 15.68 6.69
N ARG A 83 -4.81 15.73 5.49
CA ARG A 83 -4.58 16.98 4.76
C ARG A 83 -5.88 17.73 4.52
N HIS A 84 -6.93 17.04 4.05
CA HIS A 84 -8.22 17.67 3.82
C HIS A 84 -8.82 18.26 5.12
N HIS A 85 -8.68 17.54 6.24
CA HIS A 85 -9.16 17.97 7.56
C HIS A 85 -8.46 19.24 8.05
N TYR A 86 -7.12 19.30 7.97
CA TYR A 86 -6.35 20.45 8.48
C TYR A 86 -6.34 21.66 7.54
N PHE A 87 -6.30 21.45 6.23
CA PHE A 87 -6.17 22.52 5.24
C PHE A 87 -7.51 22.90 4.57
N ARG A 88 -8.64 22.60 5.25
CA ARG A 88 -10.03 22.95 4.93
C ARG A 88 -10.24 23.35 3.46
N ASN A 89 -10.61 22.37 2.63
CA ASN A 89 -10.93 22.43 1.19
C ASN A 89 -9.82 22.14 0.16
N ASN A 90 -8.57 21.94 0.54
CA ASN A 90 -7.55 21.50 -0.43
C ASN A 90 -7.44 19.97 -0.47
N ALA A 91 -8.28 19.35 -1.31
CA ALA A 91 -8.12 17.93 -1.66
C ALA A 91 -6.70 17.67 -2.18
N LEU A 92 -6.18 16.47 -1.95
CA LEU A 92 -4.91 16.09 -2.54
C LEU A 92 -5.06 16.02 -4.06
N PRO A 93 -4.28 16.83 -4.83
CA PRO A 93 -4.35 16.79 -6.28
C PRO A 93 -3.90 15.41 -6.77
N ILE A 94 -4.28 15.04 -7.98
CA ILE A 94 -4.04 13.70 -8.52
C ILE A 94 -2.55 13.35 -8.56
N GLU A 95 -1.70 14.33 -8.85
CA GLU A 95 -0.24 14.21 -8.84
C GLU A 95 0.27 13.89 -7.43
N GLY A 96 -0.28 14.57 -6.41
CA GLY A 96 0.05 14.30 -5.01
C GLY A 96 -0.36 12.89 -4.57
N ARG A 97 -1.49 12.38 -5.06
CA ARG A 97 -1.94 11.00 -4.79
C ARG A 97 -0.97 9.99 -5.39
N TRP A 98 -0.51 10.22 -6.62
CA TRP A 98 0.49 9.37 -7.28
C TRP A 98 1.86 9.42 -6.58
N ILE A 99 2.29 10.58 -6.10
CA ILE A 99 3.53 10.72 -5.32
C ILE A 99 3.44 9.91 -4.03
N LEU A 100 2.35 10.06 -3.26
CA LEU A 100 2.15 9.27 -2.04
C LEU A 100 2.06 7.77 -2.32
N PHE A 101 1.39 7.39 -3.41
CA PHE A 101 1.31 5.99 -3.83
C PHE A 101 2.71 5.43 -4.14
N GLY A 102 3.48 6.14 -4.96
CA GLY A 102 4.85 5.75 -5.32
C GLY A 102 5.78 5.67 -4.12
N LEU A 103 5.73 6.66 -3.22
CA LEU A 103 6.51 6.66 -1.97
C LEU A 103 6.11 5.51 -1.06
N GLY A 104 4.81 5.24 -0.90
CA GLY A 104 4.32 4.12 -0.11
C GLY A 104 4.78 2.78 -0.69
N SER A 105 4.67 2.59 -2.00
CA SER A 105 5.18 1.39 -2.68
C SER A 105 6.69 1.22 -2.51
N LEU A 106 7.48 2.28 -2.73
CA LEU A 106 8.92 2.26 -2.58
C LEU A 106 9.32 1.93 -1.13
N PHE A 107 8.69 2.57 -0.16
CA PHE A 107 8.92 2.32 1.26
C PHE A 107 8.61 0.86 1.64
N SER A 108 7.51 0.30 1.15
CA SER A 108 7.18 -1.11 1.38
C SER A 108 8.20 -2.05 0.77
N ILE A 109 8.66 -1.81 -0.47
CA ILE A 109 9.69 -2.62 -1.12
C ILE A 109 11.01 -2.57 -0.34
N ILE A 110 11.46 -1.37 0.05
CA ILE A 110 12.68 -1.18 0.84
C ILE A 110 12.56 -1.91 2.18
N SER A 111 11.41 -1.80 2.85
CA SER A 111 11.17 -2.44 4.15
C SER A 111 11.20 -3.97 4.04
N ILE A 112 10.61 -4.54 2.97
CA ILE A 112 10.66 -5.97 2.69
C ILE A 112 12.11 -6.40 2.42
N ASN A 113 12.84 -5.65 1.60
CA ASN A 113 14.24 -5.96 1.30
C ASN A 113 15.12 -5.91 2.56
N PHE A 114 14.98 -4.86 3.37
CA PHE A 114 15.70 -4.72 4.63
C PHE A 114 15.39 -5.87 5.59
N TYR A 115 14.12 -6.28 5.68
CA TYR A 115 13.73 -7.44 6.47
C TYR A 115 14.42 -8.74 6.00
N PHE A 116 14.44 -9.01 4.69
CA PHE A 116 15.11 -10.21 4.16
C PHE A 116 16.63 -10.17 4.37
N VAL A 117 17.28 -9.04 4.13
CA VAL A 117 18.73 -8.88 4.37
C VAL A 117 19.06 -9.05 5.85
N PHE A 118 18.32 -8.39 6.74
CA PHE A 118 18.54 -8.52 8.17
C PHE A 118 18.27 -9.94 8.67
N ALA A 119 17.22 -10.59 8.17
CA ALA A 119 16.92 -11.98 8.51
C ALA A 119 18.05 -12.92 8.06
N LEU A 120 18.66 -12.67 6.89
CA LEU A 120 19.83 -13.42 6.42
C LEU A 120 21.07 -13.16 7.28
N ASP A 121 21.37 -11.90 7.62
CA ASP A 121 22.52 -11.55 8.45
C ASP A 121 22.45 -12.24 9.82
N VAL A 122 21.28 -12.27 10.46
CA VAL A 122 21.09 -12.98 11.72
C VAL A 122 21.30 -14.49 11.57
N LEU A 123 20.94 -15.05 10.42
CA LEU A 123 20.99 -16.50 10.18
C LEU A 123 22.39 -17.00 9.77
N PHE A 124 23.25 -16.11 9.28
CA PHE A 124 24.65 -16.40 8.91
C PHE A 124 25.68 -15.78 9.85
N ALA A 125 25.25 -15.14 10.95
CA ALA A 125 26.12 -14.65 12.01
C ALA A 125 26.54 -15.79 12.96
N ASP A 126 27.29 -16.77 12.43
CA ASP A 126 28.01 -17.80 13.19
C ASP A 126 29.51 -17.79 12.82
#